data_AF-K6DI42-F1
#
_entry.id   AF-K6DI42-F1
#
_cell.length_a   1.000
_cell.length_b   1.000
_cell.length_c   1.000
_cell.angle_alpha   90.00
_cell.angle_beta   90.00
_cell.angle_gamma   90.00
#
_symmetry.space_group_name_H-M   'P 1'
#
loop_
_entity.id
_entity.type
_entity.pdbx_description
1 polymer ?
#
loop_
_entity_poly.entity_id
_entity_poly.type
_entity_poly.pdbx_seq_one_letter_code
_entity_poly.pdbx_strand_id
1 'polypeptide(L)'
;MQPTFLKDIVRVAKTDHLLWKWKVYNMMLGLETQENINVQSHEHCRLGKWYYGDLPTQVKSRDTFKRLEEPHKEVHHYAKVAVDYYGKGDMGLVSSKPLYN
;
A
#
# COMPACT_ATOMS: atom_id res chain seq x y z
N MET A 1 13.56 -21.37 -7.33
CA MET A 1 12.24 -20.74 -7.11
C MET A 1 11.30 -21.20 -8.22
N GLN A 2 10.11 -21.71 -7.92
CA GLN A 2 9.21 -22.29 -8.93
C GLN A 2 8.67 -21.20 -9.90
N PRO A 3 8.57 -21.44 -11.21
CA PRO A 3 8.28 -20.42 -12.23
C PRO A 3 6.90 -19.73 -12.12
N THR A 4 5.93 -20.35 -11.44
CA THR A 4 4.57 -19.81 -11.27
C THR A 4 4.52 -18.66 -10.25
N PHE A 5 5.40 -18.68 -9.25
CA PHE A 5 5.35 -17.74 -8.12
C PHE A 5 5.63 -16.28 -8.50
N LEU A 6 6.42 -16.06 -9.55
CA LEU A 6 6.78 -14.73 -10.04
C LEU A 6 5.63 -14.01 -10.78
N LYS A 7 4.71 -14.75 -11.41
CA LYS A 7 3.59 -14.14 -12.14
C LYS A 7 2.47 -13.68 -11.21
N ASP A 8 2.30 -14.36 -10.08
CA ASP A 8 1.18 -14.11 -9.18
C ASP A 8 1.50 -13.10 -8.09
N ILE A 9 2.77 -12.85 -7.78
CA ILE A 9 3.16 -11.95 -6.68
C ILE A 9 2.59 -10.53 -6.83
N VAL A 10 2.62 -9.97 -8.04
CA VAL A 10 2.09 -8.62 -8.31
C VAL A 10 0.57 -8.59 -8.15
N ARG A 11 -0.12 -9.66 -8.57
CA ARG A 11 -1.59 -9.78 -8.42
C ARG A 11 -1.98 -9.90 -6.95
N VAL A 12 -1.30 -10.77 -6.21
CA VAL A 12 -1.50 -10.95 -4.76
C VAL A 12 -1.22 -9.64 -4.03
N ALA A 13 -0.08 -9.00 -4.31
CA ALA A 13 0.27 -7.71 -3.71
C ALA A 13 -0.79 -6.63 -3.99
N LYS A 14 -1.31 -6.56 -5.21
CA LYS A 14 -2.39 -5.62 -5.54
C LYS A 14 -3.64 -5.89 -4.69
N THR A 15 -4.05 -7.15 -4.57
CA THR A 15 -5.19 -7.53 -3.73
C THR A 15 -4.94 -7.20 -2.26
N ASP A 16 -3.75 -7.50 -1.73
CA ASP A 16 -3.34 -7.15 -0.36
C ASP A 16 -3.52 -5.64 -0.11
N HIS A 17 -3.06 -4.79 -1.03
CA HIS A 17 -3.16 -3.33 -0.90
C HIS A 17 -4.60 -2.81 -1.05
N LEU A 18 -5.41 -3.42 -1.91
CA LEU A 18 -6.82 -3.04 -2.06
C LEU A 18 -7.61 -3.34 -0.78
N LEU A 19 -7.42 -4.52 -0.20
CA LEU A 19 -8.04 -4.90 1.06
C LEU A 19 -7.55 -4.01 2.21
N TRP A 20 -6.26 -3.70 2.25
CA TRP A 20 -5.71 -2.80 3.26
C TRP A 20 -6.25 -1.37 3.14
N LYS A 21 -6.28 -0.81 1.93
CA LYS A 21 -6.89 0.51 1.67
C LYS A 21 -8.36 0.55 2.08
N TRP A 22 -9.11 -0.52 1.83
CA TRP A 22 -10.50 -0.63 2.26
C TRP A 22 -10.64 -0.54 3.78
N LYS A 23 -9.75 -1.19 4.55
CA LYS A 23 -9.74 -1.08 6.00
C LYS A 23 -9.42 0.34 6.48
N VAL A 24 -8.42 1.00 5.91
CA VAL A 24 -8.09 2.41 6.23
C VAL A 24 -9.29 3.32 5.95
N TYR A 25 -9.98 3.10 4.84
CA TYR A 25 -11.19 3.83 4.49
C TYR A 25 -12.32 3.61 5.52
N ASN A 26 -12.58 2.35 5.89
CA ASN A 26 -13.60 2.02 6.88
C ASN A 26 -13.27 2.58 8.27
N MET A 27 -11.99 2.65 8.64
CA MET A 27 -11.56 3.27 9.89
C MET A 27 -11.95 4.74 9.91
N MET A 28 -11.71 5.48 8.83
CA MET A 28 -12.14 6.88 8.71
C MET A 28 -13.67 7.06 8.79
N LEU A 29 -14.44 6.03 8.48
CA LEU A 29 -15.91 6.02 8.61
C LEU A 29 -16.40 5.51 9.98
N GLY A 30 -15.50 5.13 10.89
CA GLY A 30 -15.86 4.50 12.17
C GLY A 30 -16.38 3.06 12.06
N LEU A 31 -16.17 2.41 10.91
CA LEU A 31 -16.60 1.04 10.62
C LEU A 31 -15.48 0.00 10.85
N GLU A 32 -14.28 0.45 11.19
CA GLU A 32 -13.11 -0.35 11.51
C GLU A 32 -12.33 0.36 12.62
N THR A 33 -11.58 -0.39 13.44
CA THR A 33 -10.79 0.21 14.52
C THR A 33 -9.34 0.41 14.11
N GLN A 34 -8.67 1.39 14.70
CA GLN A 34 -7.28 1.70 14.38
C GLN A 34 -6.34 0.52 14.69
N GLU A 35 -6.63 -0.26 15.73
CA GLU A 35 -5.85 -1.44 16.12
C GLU A 35 -5.81 -2.52 15.03
N ASN A 36 -6.83 -2.55 14.16
CA ASN A 36 -6.92 -3.48 13.04
C ASN A 36 -6.15 -3.00 11.79
N ILE A 37 -5.58 -1.79 11.84
CA ILE A 37 -4.77 -1.21 10.76
C ILE A 37 -3.28 -1.37 11.07
N ASN A 38 -2.66 -2.39 10.47
CA ASN A 38 -1.22 -2.58 10.55
C ASN A 38 -0.50 -1.68 9.52
N VAL A 39 -0.04 -0.51 9.94
CA VAL A 39 0.75 0.40 9.10
C VAL A 39 2.22 -0.02 9.12
N GLN A 40 2.60 -0.84 8.14
CA GLN A 40 4.00 -1.24 7.95
C GLN A 40 4.71 -0.33 6.95
N SER A 41 6.05 -0.28 7.02
CA SER A 41 6.86 0.30 5.94
C SER A 41 6.58 -0.44 4.63
N HIS A 42 6.57 0.30 3.52
CA HIS A 42 6.46 -0.24 2.17
C HIS A 42 7.49 -1.37 1.91
N GLU A 43 8.67 -1.29 2.49
CA GLU A 43 9.72 -2.32 2.34
C GLU A 43 9.34 -3.67 2.97
N HIS A 44 8.52 -3.67 4.03
CA HIS A 44 8.17 -4.87 4.78
C HIS A 44 6.92 -5.59 4.27
N CYS A 45 6.13 -4.95 3.42
CA CYS A 45 4.97 -5.57 2.81
C CYS A 45 5.39 -6.65 1.79
N ARG A 46 4.45 -7.48 1.35
CA ARG A 46 4.74 -8.56 0.37
C ARG A 46 5.35 -8.00 -0.93
N LEU A 47 4.86 -6.84 -1.39
CA LEU A 47 5.41 -6.18 -2.58
C LEU A 47 6.82 -5.65 -2.34
N GLY A 48 7.07 -4.99 -1.20
CA GLY A 48 8.39 -4.50 -0.82
C GLY A 48 9.43 -5.61 -0.74
N LYS A 49 9.10 -6.71 -0.06
CA LYS A 49 9.97 -7.89 0.02
C LYS A 49 10.33 -8.45 -1.36
N TRP A 50 9.41 -8.40 -2.30
CA TRP A 50 9.68 -8.79 -3.69
C TRP A 50 10.49 -7.74 -4.44
N TYR A 51 10.14 -6.46 -4.34
CA TYR A 51 10.77 -5.36 -5.05
C TYR A 51 12.24 -5.16 -4.64
N TYR A 52 12.51 -5.15 -3.32
CA TYR A 52 13.85 -5.01 -2.76
C TYR A 52 14.61 -6.34 -2.66
N GLY A 53 13.93 -7.46 -2.88
CA GLY A 53 14.50 -8.80 -2.83
C GLY A 53 15.51 -9.08 -3.95
N ASP A 54 16.06 -10.29 -3.94
CA ASP A 54 16.98 -10.74 -4.98
C ASP A 54 16.20 -11.16 -6.24
N LEU A 55 16.19 -10.27 -7.24
CA LEU A 55 15.57 -10.48 -8.54
C LEU A 55 16.61 -10.33 -9.63
N PRO A 56 16.49 -11.06 -10.75
CA PRO A 56 17.42 -10.93 -11.87
C PRO A 56 17.53 -9.49 -12.37
N THR A 57 18.75 -9.09 -12.77
CA THR A 57 19.01 -7.74 -13.31
C THR A 57 18.10 -7.39 -14.48
N GLN A 58 17.72 -8.37 -15.32
CA GLN A 58 16.82 -8.13 -16.46
C GLN A 58 15.38 -7.75 -16.04
N VAL A 59 15.01 -8.00 -14.77
CA VAL A 59 13.75 -7.54 -14.18
C VAL A 59 13.95 -6.16 -13.56
N LYS A 60 14.97 -6.02 -12.69
CA LYS A 60 15.24 -4.75 -11.97
C LYS A 60 15.58 -3.58 -12.88
N SER A 61 16.16 -3.84 -14.06
CA SER A 61 16.52 -2.80 -15.01
C SER A 61 15.33 -2.21 -15.78
N ARG A 62 14.18 -2.90 -15.80
CA ARG A 62 12.99 -2.47 -16.56
C ARG A 62 12.39 -1.20 -15.94
N ASP A 63 12.06 -0.22 -16.78
CA ASP A 63 11.45 1.03 -16.31
C ASP A 63 10.08 0.81 -15.67
N THR A 64 9.30 -0.16 -16.17
CA THR A 64 8.03 -0.53 -15.56
C THR A 64 8.19 -1.07 -14.14
N PHE A 65 9.30 -1.76 -13.84
CA PHE A 65 9.62 -2.22 -12.50
C PHE A 65 9.97 -1.03 -11.60
N LYS A 66 10.92 -0.17 -12.02
CA LYS A 66 11.37 1.01 -11.25
C LYS A 66 10.23 1.98 -10.93
N ARG A 67 9.31 2.19 -11.88
CA ARG A 67 8.14 3.07 -11.72
C ARG A 67 7.13 2.58 -10.69
N LEU A 68 7.24 1.36 -10.18
CA LEU A 68 6.39 0.88 -9.09
C LEU A 68 6.75 1.47 -7.73
N GLU A 69 8.00 1.91 -7.55
CA GLU A 69 8.50 2.27 -6.22
C GLU A 69 7.81 3.50 -5.63
N GLU A 70 7.74 4.57 -6.39
CA GLU A 70 7.16 5.83 -5.90
C GLU A 70 5.68 5.69 -5.53
N PRO A 71 4.78 5.18 -6.40
CA PRO A 71 3.38 5.01 -6.01
C PRO A 71 3.20 4.00 -4.86
N HIS A 72 4.10 3.02 -4.72
CA HIS A 72 4.09 2.11 -3.58
C HIS A 72 4.47 2.81 -2.27
N LYS A 73 5.49 3.68 -2.29
CA LYS A 73 5.85 4.55 -1.15
C LYS A 73 4.70 5.47 -0.76
N GLU A 74 4.08 6.13 -1.74
CA GLU A 74 2.97 7.05 -1.51
C GLU A 74 1.77 6.37 -0.83
N VAL A 75 1.37 5.18 -1.28
CA VAL A 75 0.24 4.46 -0.68
C VAL A 75 0.50 4.17 0.81
N HIS A 76 1.71 3.73 1.15
CA HIS A 76 2.08 3.49 2.55
C HIS A 76 2.18 4.78 3.36
N HIS A 77 2.75 5.84 2.78
CA HIS A 77 2.85 7.15 3.42
C HIS A 77 1.47 7.70 3.77
N TYR A 78 0.56 7.79 2.80
CA TYR A 78 -0.75 8.38 3.01
C TYR A 78 -1.64 7.54 3.94
N ALA A 79 -1.51 6.21 3.92
CA ALA A 79 -2.20 5.36 4.89
C ALA A 79 -1.72 5.63 6.32
N LYS A 80 -0.40 5.80 6.53
CA LYS A 80 0.15 6.19 7.83
C LYS A 80 -0.40 7.54 8.28
N VAL A 81 -0.37 8.53 7.39
CA VAL A 81 -0.90 9.87 7.65
C VAL A 81 -2.37 9.79 8.08
N ALA A 82 -3.22 9.06 7.34
CA ALA A 82 -4.64 8.90 7.67
C ALA A 82 -4.85 8.29 9.07
N VAL A 83 -4.09 7.26 9.43
CA VAL A 83 -4.12 6.63 10.76
C VAL A 83 -3.68 7.59 11.86
N ASP A 84 -2.59 8.34 11.64
CA ASP A 84 -2.07 9.31 12.61
C ASP A 84 -3.06 10.46 12.86
N TYR A 85 -3.73 10.96 11.81
CA TYR A 85 -4.78 11.99 11.95
C TYR A 85 -6.03 11.47 12.66
N TYR A 86 -6.47 10.25 12.32
CA TYR A 86 -7.61 9.62 12.99
C TYR A 86 -7.37 9.46 14.50
N GLY A 87 -6.20 8.98 14.90
CA GLY A 87 -5.84 8.79 16.31
C GLY A 87 -5.72 10.08 17.13
N LYS A 88 -5.52 11.24 16.48
CA LYS A 88 -5.49 12.55 17.15
C LYS A 88 -6.89 13.17 17.36
N GLY A 89 -7.95 12.52 16.85
CA GLY A 89 -9.28 13.12 16.81
C GLY A 89 -9.42 14.23 15.77
N ASP A 90 -8.38 14.47 14.96
CA ASP A 90 -8.34 15.45 13.87
C ASP A 90 -9.04 14.88 12.62
N MET A 91 -10.31 14.49 12.77
CA MET A 91 -11.15 14.06 11.64
C MET A 91 -11.54 15.22 10.70
N GLY A 92 -11.10 16.45 11.00
CA GLY A 92 -11.52 17.68 10.32
C GLY A 92 -10.93 17.96 8.94
N LEU A 93 -10.05 17.12 8.37
CA LEU A 93 -9.34 17.47 7.12
C LEU A 93 -9.20 16.34 6.08
N VAL A 94 -10.22 15.51 5.89
CA VAL A 94 -10.48 14.97 4.54
C VAL A 94 -11.40 15.93 3.79
N SER A 95 -10.93 17.18 3.64
CA SER A 95 -11.64 18.20 2.87
C SER A 95 -11.67 17.79 1.39
N SER A 96 -12.85 17.33 0.96
CA SER A 96 -13.47 17.65 -0.33
C SER A 96 -12.52 17.88 -1.52
N LYS A 97 -11.94 16.80 -2.05
CA LYS A 97 -11.76 16.71 -3.51
C LYS A 97 -12.70 15.62 -4.01
N PRO A 98 -13.73 15.94 -4.82
CA PRO A 98 -14.63 14.93 -5.34
C PRO A 98 -13.81 13.93 -6.15
N LEU A 99 -13.92 12.65 -5.78
CA LEU A 99 -13.27 11.53 -6.45
C LEU A 99 -14.00 11.14 -7.74
N TYR A 100 -14.38 12.10 -8.58
CA TYR A 100 -14.85 11.86 -9.94
C TYR A 100 -14.57 13.10 -10.80
N ASN A 101 -13.67 12.93 -11.79
CA ASN A 101 -13.65 13.60 -13.08
C ASN A 101 -13.19 12.55 -14.11
#